data_AF-A0A1B7KUH0-F1
#
_entry.id   AF-A0A1B7KUH0-F1
#
_cell.length_a   1.000
_cell.length_b   1.000
_cell.length_c   1.000
_cell.angle_alpha   90.00
_cell.angle_beta   90.00
_cell.angle_gamma   90.00
#
_symmetry.space_group_name_H-M   'P 1'
#
loop_
_entity.id
_entity.type
_entity.pdbx_description
1 polymer ?
#
loop_
_entity_poly.entity_id
_entity_poly.type
_entity_poly.pdbx_seq_one_letter_code
_entity_poly.pdbx_strand_id
1 'polypeptide(L)' 'MFEIVGRLRCPICSEPVQMDEKVFLDIINTVIHQKCYYQSSKGLPIKDEGSLQKMFMNYLFFFFNELF' A
#
# COMPACT_ATOMS: atom_id res chain seq x y z
N MET A 1 15.51 11.09 -3.11
CA MET A 1 14.23 11.29 -2.40
C MET A 1 13.23 10.38 -3.09
N PHE A 2 12.67 9.40 -2.38
CA PHE A 2 12.04 8.19 -2.93
C PHE A 2 11.06 8.45 -4.10
N GLU A 3 11.42 8.00 -5.31
CA GLU A 3 10.63 8.20 -6.54
C GLU A 3 9.23 7.53 -6.52
N ILE A 4 8.97 6.66 -5.55
CA ILE A 4 7.70 5.93 -5.39
C ILE A 4 6.64 6.80 -4.69
N VAL A 5 7.06 7.79 -3.91
CA VAL A 5 6.13 8.67 -3.17
C VAL A 5 5.30 9.48 -4.17
N GLY A 6 3.98 9.26 -4.18
CA GLY A 6 3.04 9.84 -5.14
C GLY A 6 2.76 9.02 -6.41
N ARG A 7 3.50 7.92 -6.65
CA ARG A 7 3.22 6.98 -7.76
C ARG A 7 2.35 5.79 -7.33
N LEU A 8 2.43 5.40 -6.06
CA LEU A 8 1.63 4.32 -5.51
C LEU A 8 0.15 4.71 -5.47
N ARG A 9 -0.70 3.96 -6.19
CA ARG A 9 -2.14 4.20 -6.28
C ARG A 9 -2.91 3.04 -5.65
N CYS A 10 -4.02 3.36 -4.99
CA CYS A 10 -4.91 2.34 -4.49
C CYS A 10 -5.64 1.65 -5.66
N PRO A 11 -5.66 0.31 -5.74
CA PRO A 11 -6.30 -0.41 -6.85
C PRO A 11 -7.83 -0.31 -6.86
N ILE A 12 -8.45 0.19 -5.80
CA ILE A 12 -9.90 0.31 -5.67
C ILE A 12 -10.41 1.66 -6.16
N CYS A 13 -9.77 2.76 -5.71
CA CYS A 13 -10.20 4.13 -6.05
C CYS A 13 -9.29 4.82 -7.08
N SER A 14 -8.15 4.23 -7.43
CA SER A 14 -7.15 4.79 -8.34
C SER A 14 -6.47 6.08 -7.86
N GLU A 15 -6.82 6.60 -6.68
CA GLU A 15 -6.17 7.76 -6.08
C GLU A 15 -4.77 7.41 -5.55
N PRO A 16 -3.81 8.37 -5.61
CA PRO A 16 -2.52 8.23 -4.95
C PRO A 16 -2.69 7.99 -3.45
N VAL A 17 -1.83 7.14 -2.87
CA VAL A 17 -1.79 6.89 -1.43
C VAL A 17 -0.75 7.81 -0.80
N GLN A 18 -1.15 8.60 0.19
CA GLN A 18 -0.26 9.51 0.92
C GLN A 18 0.41 8.84 2.11
N MET A 19 1.54 9.39 2.57
CA MET A 19 2.39 8.78 3.61
C MET A 19 1.69 8.61 4.96
N ASP A 20 0.80 9.54 5.31
CA ASP A 20 0.03 9.59 6.55
C ASP A 20 -1.29 8.82 6.49
N GLU A 21 -1.72 8.40 5.29
CA GLU A 21 -2.96 7.65 5.13
C GLU A 21 -2.85 6.23 5.67
N LYS A 22 -3.94 5.77 6.28
CA LYS A 22 -4.08 4.38 6.74
C LYS A 22 -4.31 3.44 5.56
N VAL A 23 -3.53 2.38 5.52
CA VAL A 23 -3.50 1.38 4.46
C VAL A 23 -3.51 -0.03 5.02
N PHE A 24 -3.95 -0.96 4.19
CA PHE A 24 -3.66 -2.37 4.31
C PHE A 24 -2.59 -2.76 3.31
N LEU A 25 -1.70 -3.65 3.74
CA LEU A 25 -0.83 -4.44 2.89
C LEU A 25 -1.41 -5.84 2.83
N ASP A 26 -1.65 -6.38 1.63
CA ASP A 26 -2.10 -7.76 1.48
C ASP A 26 -0.94 -8.76 1.33
N ILE A 27 -1.26 -10.04 1.24
CA ILE A 27 -0.28 -11.13 1.09
C ILE A 27 0.55 -11.08 -0.20
N ILE A 28 0.09 -10.39 -1.25
CA ILE A 28 0.84 -10.20 -2.51
C ILE A 28 1.52 -8.82 -2.58
N ASN A 29 1.61 -8.13 -1.44
CA ASN A 29 2.21 -6.80 -1.27
C ASN A 29 1.47 -5.65 -1.99
N THR A 30 0.15 -5.76 -2.17
CA THR A 30 -0.67 -4.64 -2.65
C THR A 30 -0.97 -3.68 -1.51
N VAL A 31 -0.78 -2.38 -1.74
CA VAL A 31 -1.21 -1.33 -0.82
C VAL A 31 -2.60 -0.84 -1.20
N ILE A 32 -3.53 -0.88 -0.24
CA ILE A 32 -4.92 -0.47 -0.42
C ILE A 32 -5.29 0.51 0.69
N HIS A 33 -5.96 1.62 0.39
CA HIS A 33 -6.51 2.49 1.45
C HIS A 33 -7.42 1.67 2.37
N GLN A 34 -7.27 1.86 3.67
CA GLN A 34 -8.11 1.16 4.65
C GLN A 34 -9.61 1.41 4.40
N LYS A 35 -9.99 2.66 4.05
CA LYS A 35 -11.38 3.02 3.70
C LYS A 35 -11.92 2.28 2.46
N CYS A 36 -11.05 1.97 1.49
CA CYS A 36 -11.44 1.32 0.25
C CYS A 36 -11.50 -0.20 0.38
N TYR A 37 -10.69 -0.78 1.26
CA TYR A 37 -10.72 -2.22 1.51
C TYR A 37 -12.09 -2.70 1.98
N TYR A 38 -12.72 -1.99 2.94
CA TYR A 38 -14.06 -2.35 3.44
C TYR A 38 -15.19 -2.16 2.40
N GLN A 39 -14.93 -1.45 1.31
CA GLN A 39 -15.87 -1.29 0.19
C GLN A 39 -15.74 -2.41 -0.85
N SER A 40 -14.64 -3.18 -0.81
CA SER A 40 -14.39 -4.31 -1.70
C SER A 40 -14.92 -5.61 -1.10
N SER A 41 -15.72 -6.36 -1.86
CA SER A 41 -16.24 -7.67 -1.43
C SER A 41 -15.24 -8.82 -1.57
N LYS A 42 -14.04 -8.57 -2.14
CA LYS A 42 -13.04 -9.59 -2.47
C LYS A 42 -11.61 -9.13 -2.13
N GLY A 43 -11.37 -8.77 -0.87
CA GLY A 43 -10.03 -8.49 -0.37
C GLY A 43 -9.20 -9.77 -0.26
N LEU A 44 -7.91 -9.69 -0.63
CA LEU A 44 -6.94 -10.70 -0.22
C LEU A 44 -6.67 -10.60 1.29
N PRO A 45 -6.20 -11.67 1.95
CA PRO A 45 -5.86 -11.61 3.36
C PRO A 45 -4.90 -10.45 3.68
N ILE A 46 -5.17 -9.76 4.78
CA ILE A 46 -4.34 -8.66 5.26
C ILE A 46 -3.06 -9.24 5.86
N LYS A 47 -1.92 -8.77 5.35
CA LYS A 47 -0.58 -9.06 5.86
C LYS A 47 -0.17 -8.07 6.95
N ASP A 48 -0.49 -6.78 6.78
CA ASP A 48 -0.19 -5.72 7.75
C ASP A 48 -1.14 -4.53 7.57
N GLU A 49 -1.24 -3.69 8.60
CA GLU A 49 -2.04 -2.46 8.62
C GLU A 49 -1.31 -1.30 9.31
N GLY A 50 -1.61 -0.07 8.91
CA GLY A 50 -1.02 1.13 9.51
C GLY A 50 -0.91 2.27 8.51
N SER A 51 -0.05 3.26 8.79
CA SER A 51 0.23 4.31 7.80
C SER A 51 1.08 3.78 6.65
N LEU A 52 0.98 4.40 5.46
CA LEU A 52 1.89 4.10 4.36
C LEU A 52 3.35 4.31 4.78
N GLN A 53 3.63 5.32 5.61
CA GLN A 53 4.96 5.52 6.19
C GLN A 53 5.47 4.31 6.97
N LYS A 54 4.63 3.67 7.80
CA LYS A 54 5.00 2.43 8.50
C LYS A 54 5.37 1.33 7.49
N MET A 55 4.59 1.19 6.42
CA MET A 55 4.85 0.18 5.38
C MET A 55 6.19 0.43 4.68
N PHE A 56 6.46 1.68 4.29
CA PHE A 56 7.74 2.05 3.70
C PHE A 56 8.91 1.73 4.61
N MET A 57 8.81 1.99 5.92
CA MET A 57 9.93 1.75 6.83
C MET A 57 10.18 0.26 7.11
N ASN A 58 9.14 -0.58 7.04
CA ASN A 58 9.21 -1.97 7.47
C ASN A 58 9.48 -2.97 6.34
N TYR A 59 9.24 -2.59 5.08
CA TYR A 59 9.29 -3.52 3.96
C TYR A 59 10.32 -3.15 2.90
N LEU A 60 11.29 -4.06 2.69
CA LEU A 60 12.41 -3.86 1.78
C LEU A 60 12.01 -3.68 0.30
N PHE A 61 10.87 -4.24 -0.14
CA PHE A 61 10.43 -4.14 -1.54
C PHE A 61 10.05 -2.72 -1.97
N PHE A 62 9.85 -1.79 -1.03
CA PHE A 62 9.72 -0.37 -1.36
C PHE A 62 11.05 0.31 -1.71
N PHE A 63 12.18 -0.36 -1.46
CA PHE A 63 13.53 0.17 -1.70
C PHE A 63 14.24 -0.51 -2.86
N PHE A 64 13.95 -1.79 -3.09
CA PHE A 64 14.53 -2.54 -4.20
C PHE A 64 13.59 -2.49 -5.41
N ASN A 65 14.00 -1.76 -6.45
CA ASN A 65 13.38 -1.80 -7.78
C ASN A 65 13.76 -3.06 -8.58
N GLU A 66 14.51 -3.99 -8.00
CA GLU A 66 14.87 -5.25 -8.64
C GLU A 66 14.03 -6.36 -8.04
N LEU A 67 12.94 -6.72 -8.74
CA LEU A 67 12.34 -8.06 -8.85
C LEU A 67 10.95 -7.92 -9.50
N PHE A 68 10.93 -7.45 -10.75
CA PHE A 68 9.91 -7.77 -11.76
C PHE A 68 10.60 -7.85 -13.12
#